data_AF-A0A351MJB9-F1
#
_entry.id   AF-A0A351MJB9-F1
#
_cell.length_a   1.000
_cell.length_b   1.000
_cell.length_c   1.000
_cell.angle_alpha   90.00
_cell.angle_beta   90.00
_cell.angle_gamma   90.00
#
_symmetry.space_group_name_H-M   'P 1'
#
loop_
_entity.id
_entity.type
_entity.pdbx_description
1 polymer ?
#
loop_
_entity_poly.entity_id
_entity_poly.type
_entity_poly.pdbx_seq_one_letter_code
_entity_poly.pdbx_strand_id
1 'polypeptide(L)'
;APPAGLVDALVDKRHLRVFVVTPAEFDQGWLPDGLGAAGAEYRGDLGLPGLRDVTLRAAFVGRALGISGWDMAAGKPGAGGAPKATRRLAPAGSVYFLELAEGLTADQARGLWLAAWGGSQDEGYGRVVPGVWNPAEGGGND
;
A
#
# COMPACT_ATOMS: atom_id res chain seq x y z
N ALA A 1 -16.61 -2.80 7.58
CA ALA A 1 -16.62 -1.41 8.07
C ALA A 1 -15.33 -1.15 8.85
N PRO A 2 -14.82 0.10 8.89
CA PRO A 2 -13.67 0.44 9.73
C PRO A 2 -13.99 0.32 11.23
N PRO A 3 -12.97 0.13 12.09
CA PRO A 3 -13.14 0.18 13.54
C PRO A 3 -13.58 1.58 14.00
N ALA A 4 -14.22 1.63 15.18
CA ALA A 4 -14.70 2.87 15.77
C ALA A 4 -13.57 3.89 15.96
N GLY A 5 -13.85 5.17 15.68
CA GLY A 5 -12.91 6.28 15.80
C GLY A 5 -11.85 6.39 14.69
N LEU A 6 -11.69 5.38 13.81
CA LEU A 6 -10.70 5.45 12.74
C LEU A 6 -10.96 6.58 11.75
N VAL A 7 -12.23 6.73 11.32
CA VAL A 7 -12.60 7.77 10.35
C VAL A 7 -12.32 9.15 10.93
N ASP A 8 -12.78 9.41 12.15
CA ASP A 8 -12.59 10.69 12.83
C ASP A 8 -11.10 11.02 13.04
N ALA A 9 -10.27 10.01 13.28
CA ALA A 9 -8.82 10.20 13.42
C ALA A 9 -8.14 10.60 12.11
N LEU A 10 -8.70 10.25 10.95
CA LEU A 10 -8.12 10.45 9.62
C LEU A 10 -8.63 11.67 8.88
N VAL A 11 -9.85 12.12 9.17
CA VAL A 11 -10.47 13.29 8.52
C VAL A 11 -9.57 14.53 8.68
N ASP A 12 -9.44 15.28 7.59
CA ASP A 12 -8.61 16.49 7.47
C ASP A 12 -7.10 16.27 7.68
N LYS A 13 -6.65 15.02 7.86
CA LYS A 13 -5.22 14.71 8.03
C LYS A 13 -4.53 14.62 6.70
N ARG A 14 -3.34 15.22 6.64
CA ARG A 14 -2.46 15.23 5.46
C ARG A 14 -1.25 14.31 5.58
N HIS A 15 -0.94 13.84 6.79
CA HIS A 15 0.22 12.97 7.05
C HIS A 15 -0.28 11.59 7.46
N LEU A 16 -0.18 10.64 6.53
CA LEU A 16 -0.67 9.28 6.71
C LEU A 16 0.47 8.27 6.69
N ARG A 17 0.38 7.27 7.55
CA ARG A 17 1.15 6.03 7.43
C ARG A 17 0.20 4.95 6.95
N VAL A 18 0.55 4.29 5.87
CA VAL A 18 -0.26 3.24 5.25
C VAL A 18 0.45 1.91 5.48
N PHE A 19 -0.19 1.03 6.26
CA PHE A 19 0.30 -0.31 6.54
C PHE A 19 -0.22 -1.27 5.49
N VAL A 20 0.68 -2.02 4.88
CA VAL A 20 0.36 -3.15 4.01
C VAL A 20 0.18 -4.38 4.90
N VAL A 21 -1.06 -4.86 5.08
CA VAL A 21 -1.38 -5.96 6.02
C VAL A 21 -1.35 -7.35 5.37
N THR A 22 -1.30 -7.40 4.05
CA THR A 22 -1.03 -8.61 3.23
C THR A 22 0.01 -8.24 2.17
N PRO A 23 0.88 -9.16 1.71
CA PRO A 23 1.92 -8.81 0.73
C PRO A 23 1.36 -8.02 -0.46
N ALA A 24 2.10 -7.01 -0.93
CA ALA A 24 1.66 -6.16 -2.05
C ALA A 24 2.56 -6.36 -3.26
N GLU A 25 1.93 -6.51 -4.42
CA GLU A 25 2.61 -6.61 -5.70
C GLU A 25 2.63 -5.23 -6.35
N PHE A 26 3.81 -4.62 -6.44
CA PHE A 26 4.04 -3.37 -7.14
C PHE A 26 5.00 -3.59 -8.31
N ASP A 27 4.79 -2.90 -9.42
CA ASP A 27 5.57 -3.07 -10.65
C ASP A 27 7.04 -2.70 -10.44
N GLN A 28 7.29 -1.74 -9.55
CA GLN A 28 8.63 -1.27 -9.19
C GLN A 28 9.15 -1.90 -7.88
N GLY A 29 8.62 -3.08 -7.53
CA GLY A 29 9.05 -3.88 -6.39
C GLY A 29 8.57 -3.33 -5.06
N TRP A 30 9.30 -2.35 -4.50
CA TRP A 30 8.94 -1.75 -3.22
C TRP A 30 8.19 -0.42 -3.38
N LEU A 31 8.36 0.28 -4.50
CA LEU A 31 7.71 1.57 -4.74
C LEU A 31 6.27 1.32 -5.20
N PRO A 32 5.26 1.86 -4.50
CA PRO A 32 3.88 1.68 -4.90
C PRO A 32 3.54 2.27 -6.26
N ASP A 33 2.67 1.57 -6.99
CA ASP A 33 2.24 1.97 -8.32
C ASP A 33 1.60 3.37 -8.30
N GLY A 34 1.91 4.16 -9.33
CA GLY A 34 1.48 5.54 -9.47
C GLY A 34 2.45 6.58 -8.88
N LEU A 35 3.41 6.18 -8.05
CA LEU A 35 4.53 7.05 -7.68
C LEU A 35 5.64 7.00 -8.74
N GLY A 36 6.22 8.16 -9.01
CA GLY A 36 7.41 8.31 -9.84
C GLY A 36 8.40 9.28 -9.21
N ALA A 37 9.65 9.21 -9.65
CA ALA A 37 10.67 10.17 -9.24
C ALA A 37 10.33 11.58 -9.76
N ALA A 38 10.34 12.56 -8.88
CA ALA A 38 10.13 13.98 -9.14
C ALA A 38 11.25 14.78 -8.48
N GLY A 39 12.39 14.88 -9.17
CA GLY A 39 13.61 15.45 -8.61
C GLY A 39 14.17 14.56 -7.48
N ALA A 40 14.23 15.10 -6.27
CA ALA A 40 14.72 14.39 -5.08
C ALA A 40 13.63 13.64 -4.30
N GLU A 41 12.38 13.72 -4.74
CA GLU A 41 11.23 13.11 -4.06
C GLU A 41 10.53 12.09 -4.97
N TYR A 42 9.62 11.30 -4.38
CA TYR A 42 8.68 10.46 -5.13
C TYR A 42 7.27 11.02 -4.96
N ARG A 43 6.58 11.26 -6.08
CA ARG A 43 5.25 11.85 -6.09
C ARG A 43 4.31 11.16 -7.08
N GLY A 44 3.01 11.27 -6.85
CA GLY A 44 1.98 10.84 -7.79
C GLY A 44 0.65 10.45 -7.14
N ASP A 45 -0.19 9.77 -7.91
CA ASP A 45 -1.51 9.31 -7.50
C ASP A 45 -1.50 7.80 -7.22
N LEU A 46 -1.93 7.39 -6.03
CA LEU A 46 -1.77 6.00 -5.58
C LEU A 46 -2.94 5.07 -5.94
N GLY A 47 -3.95 5.58 -6.64
CA GLY A 47 -5.17 4.81 -6.98
C GLY A 47 -6.02 4.40 -5.77
N LEU A 48 -5.66 4.84 -4.56
CA LEU A 48 -6.40 4.59 -3.32
C LEU A 48 -7.32 5.78 -2.98
N PRO A 49 -8.43 5.56 -2.24
CA PRO A 49 -9.36 6.64 -1.89
C PRO A 49 -8.68 7.83 -1.20
N GLY A 50 -8.75 9.01 -1.82
CA GLY A 50 -8.18 10.25 -1.29
C GLY A 50 -6.66 10.38 -1.37
N LEU A 51 -5.93 9.37 -1.87
CA LEU A 51 -4.47 9.43 -2.03
C LEU A 51 -4.08 9.93 -3.42
N ARG A 52 -4.37 11.22 -3.66
CA ARG A 52 -4.01 11.95 -4.88
C ARG A 52 -3.00 13.05 -4.57
N ASP A 53 -2.14 13.36 -5.52
CA ASP A 53 -1.01 14.31 -5.36
C ASP A 53 -0.25 14.06 -4.04
N VAL A 54 0.28 12.84 -3.93
CA VAL A 54 0.94 12.35 -2.73
C VAL A 54 2.44 12.48 -2.88
N THR A 55 3.12 12.93 -1.83
CA THR A 55 4.56 12.80 -1.67
C THR A 55 4.88 11.65 -0.73
N LEU A 56 5.75 10.74 -1.18
CA LEU A 56 6.31 9.70 -0.31
C LEU A 56 7.45 10.28 0.52
N ARG A 57 7.27 10.34 1.84
CA ARG A 57 8.25 10.88 2.80
C ARG A 57 9.23 9.84 3.30
N ALA A 58 8.75 8.62 3.52
CA ALA A 58 9.59 7.49 3.91
C ALA A 58 8.88 6.17 3.60
N ALA A 59 9.66 5.09 3.51
CA ALA A 59 9.13 3.74 3.41
C ALA A 59 9.94 2.82 4.32
N PHE A 60 9.22 2.04 5.13
CA PHE A 60 9.79 0.93 5.90
C PHE A 60 9.35 -0.36 5.24
N VAL A 61 10.22 -0.95 4.43
CA VAL A 61 9.94 -2.13 3.62
C VAL A 61 10.96 -3.21 3.94
N GLY A 62 10.48 -4.39 4.34
CA GLY A 62 11.33 -5.54 4.59
C GLY A 62 11.91 -6.13 3.30
N ARG A 63 12.63 -7.25 3.43
CA ARG A 63 13.11 -8.00 2.27
C ARG A 63 11.93 -8.45 1.40
N ALA A 64 12.04 -8.26 0.08
CA ALA A 64 11.03 -8.72 -0.87
C ALA A 64 10.73 -10.22 -0.73
N LEU A 65 9.44 -10.58 -0.77
CA LEU A 65 8.97 -11.95 -0.71
C LEU A 65 8.90 -12.54 -2.12
N GLY A 66 9.61 -13.63 -2.36
CA GLY A 66 9.45 -14.43 -3.57
C GLY A 66 8.24 -15.35 -3.43
N ILE A 67 7.17 -15.07 -4.17
CA ILE A 67 5.93 -15.85 -4.12
C ILE A 67 5.66 -16.47 -5.49
N SER A 68 5.47 -17.77 -5.50
CA SER A 68 4.87 -18.52 -6.62
C SER A 68 3.67 -19.30 -6.07
N GLY A 69 2.89 -19.89 -6.97
CA GLY A 69 1.76 -20.72 -6.64
C GLY A 69 1.58 -21.79 -7.70
N TRP A 70 0.44 -22.49 -7.64
CA TRP A 70 0.08 -23.49 -8.62
C TRP A 70 -1.27 -23.13 -9.24
N ASP A 71 -1.34 -23.07 -10.56
CA ASP A 71 -2.57 -22.92 -11.30
C ASP A 71 -3.10 -24.30 -11.66
N MET A 72 -4.16 -24.72 -10.99
CA MET A 72 -4.80 -26.02 -11.19
C MET A 72 -5.52 -26.12 -12.55
N ALA A 73 -5.91 -25.00 -13.16
CA ALA A 73 -6.60 -24.95 -14.44
C ALA A 73 -5.62 -24.86 -15.62
N ALA A 74 -4.40 -24.37 -15.38
CA ALA A 74 -3.36 -24.32 -16.39
C ALA A 74 -2.85 -25.73 -16.73
N GLY A 75 -3.02 -26.17 -17.98
CA GLY A 75 -2.47 -27.44 -18.45
C GLY A 75 -3.45 -28.26 -19.28
N LYS A 76 -2.99 -29.40 -19.82
CA LYS A 76 -3.87 -30.34 -20.53
C LYS A 76 -4.80 -31.05 -19.54
N PRO A 77 -6.04 -31.41 -19.93
CA PRO A 77 -6.91 -32.24 -19.09
C PRO A 77 -6.17 -33.48 -18.58
N GLY A 78 -6.15 -33.69 -17.26
CA GLY A 78 -5.43 -34.79 -16.60
C GLY A 78 -3.97 -34.52 -16.20
N ALA A 79 -3.40 -33.34 -16.50
CA ALA A 79 -2.00 -33.01 -16.20
C ALA A 79 -1.77 -32.39 -14.79
N GLY A 80 -2.82 -32.11 -14.02
CA GLY A 80 -2.71 -31.67 -12.62
C GLY A 80 -2.34 -30.19 -12.39
N GLY A 81 -2.24 -29.37 -13.44
CA GLY A 81 -1.95 -27.93 -13.33
C GLY A 81 -0.56 -27.52 -13.83
N ALA A 82 -0.19 -26.25 -13.62
CA ALA A 82 1.14 -25.71 -13.91
C ALA A 82 1.57 -24.67 -12.85
N PRO A 83 2.88 -24.49 -12.58
CA PRO A 83 3.35 -23.48 -11.63
C PRO A 83 3.08 -22.06 -12.16
N LYS A 84 2.65 -21.16 -11.27
CA LYS A 84 2.54 -19.72 -11.55
C LYS A 84 3.91 -19.07 -11.61
N ALA A 85 4.04 -18.00 -12.39
CA ALA A 85 5.24 -17.18 -12.42
C ALA A 85 5.62 -16.69 -11.02
N THR A 86 6.91 -16.78 -10.69
CA THR A 86 7.42 -16.24 -9.42
C THR A 86 7.40 -14.73 -9.46
N ARG A 87 6.79 -14.12 -8.46
CA ARG A 87 6.68 -12.67 -8.27
C ARG A 87 7.48 -12.24 -7.06
N ARG A 88 7.87 -10.96 -7.02
CA ARG A 88 8.50 -10.32 -5.87
C ARG A 88 7.56 -9.28 -5.29
N LEU A 89 7.14 -9.49 -4.04
CA LEU A 89 6.17 -8.63 -3.37
C LEU A 89 6.81 -7.88 -2.21
N ALA A 90 6.33 -6.67 -1.95
CA ALA A 90 6.57 -6.00 -0.68
C ALA A 90 5.90 -6.82 0.45
N PRO A 91 6.62 -7.15 1.54
CA PRO A 91 6.09 -8.01 2.58
C PRO A 91 4.92 -7.35 3.33
N ALA A 92 4.04 -8.18 3.89
CA ALA A 92 3.13 -7.70 4.93
C ALA A 92 3.92 -7.06 6.08
N GLY A 93 3.38 -6.00 6.66
CA GLY A 93 4.07 -5.14 7.63
C GLY A 93 4.87 -4.01 7.01
N SER A 94 4.95 -3.90 5.68
CA SER A 94 5.52 -2.72 5.03
C SER A 94 4.69 -1.47 5.34
N VAL A 95 5.37 -0.34 5.56
CA VAL A 95 4.73 0.94 5.92
C VAL A 95 5.20 2.06 5.00
N TYR A 96 4.27 2.81 4.44
CA TYR A 96 4.53 3.97 3.60
C TYR A 96 4.07 5.23 4.31
N PHE A 97 4.98 6.18 4.51
CA PHE A 97 4.71 7.48 5.13
C PHE A 97 4.48 8.50 4.03
N LEU A 98 3.26 9.00 3.96
CA LEU A 98 2.72 9.82 2.89
C LEU A 98 2.38 11.20 3.42
N GLU A 99 2.65 12.21 2.59
CA GLU A 99 2.08 13.54 2.72
C GLU A 99 1.14 13.79 1.54
N LEU A 100 -0.09 14.19 1.82
CA LEU A 100 -1.12 14.50 0.83
C LEU A 100 -1.17 16.02 0.62
N ALA A 101 -1.48 16.44 -0.61
CA ALA A 101 -1.77 17.84 -0.91
C ALA A 101 -2.97 18.37 -0.10
N GLU A 102 -4.02 17.55 0.05
CA GLU A 102 -5.25 17.89 0.76
C GLU A 102 -5.57 16.84 1.84
N GLY A 103 -6.37 17.24 2.85
CA GLY A 103 -6.83 16.33 3.89
C GLY A 103 -7.91 15.36 3.38
N LEU A 104 -8.04 14.21 4.03
CA LEU A 104 -9.06 13.23 3.66
C LEU A 104 -10.47 13.67 4.05
N THR A 105 -11.44 13.40 3.17
CA THR A 105 -12.86 13.41 3.53
C THR A 105 -13.23 12.15 4.33
N ALA A 106 -14.37 12.19 5.03
CA ALA A 106 -14.86 11.03 5.79
C ALA A 106 -15.08 9.78 4.91
N ASP A 107 -15.54 9.96 3.68
CA ASP A 107 -15.76 8.85 2.74
C ASP A 107 -14.44 8.28 2.21
N GLN A 108 -13.45 9.13 1.93
CA GLN A 108 -12.11 8.67 1.57
C GLN A 108 -11.46 7.91 2.72
N ALA A 109 -11.53 8.45 3.95
CA ALA A 109 -11.03 7.78 5.14
C ALA A 109 -11.71 6.42 5.38
N ARG A 110 -13.02 6.33 5.19
CA ARG A 110 -13.76 5.06 5.27
C ARG A 110 -13.34 4.09 4.17
N GLY A 111 -13.15 4.59 2.95
CA GLY A 111 -12.77 3.80 1.78
C GLY A 111 -11.36 3.23 1.86
N LEU A 112 -10.45 3.89 2.58
CA LEU A 112 -9.06 3.41 2.76
C LEU A 112 -8.95 2.15 3.64
N TRP A 113 -9.93 1.89 4.50
CA TRP A 113 -9.91 0.71 5.35
C TRP A 113 -10.02 -0.58 4.53
N LEU A 114 -8.95 -1.39 4.54
CA LEU A 114 -8.82 -2.65 3.78
C LEU A 114 -8.96 -2.48 2.26
N ALA A 115 -8.69 -1.27 1.75
CA ALA A 115 -8.54 -1.04 0.33
C ALA A 115 -7.43 -1.94 -0.24
N ALA A 116 -7.56 -2.33 -1.51
CA ALA A 116 -6.55 -3.11 -2.21
C ALA A 116 -5.62 -2.19 -2.99
N TRP A 117 -4.32 -2.48 -2.96
CA TRP A 117 -3.27 -1.65 -3.53
C TRP A 117 -2.25 -2.50 -4.30
N GLY A 118 -1.95 -2.12 -5.53
CA GLY A 118 -1.10 -2.89 -6.43
C GLY A 118 -1.85 -4.02 -7.16
N GLY A 119 -1.11 -4.99 -7.68
CA GLY A 119 -1.60 -6.11 -8.48
C GLY A 119 -2.23 -7.25 -7.69
N SER A 120 -2.84 -8.19 -8.42
CA SER A 120 -3.35 -9.48 -7.90
C SER A 120 -4.29 -9.37 -6.68
N GLN A 121 -5.16 -8.36 -6.71
CA GLN A 121 -6.07 -8.02 -5.62
C GLN A 121 -7.17 -9.07 -5.39
N ASP A 122 -7.51 -9.81 -6.45
CA ASP A 122 -8.42 -10.97 -6.47
C ASP A 122 -7.85 -12.17 -5.69
N GLU A 123 -6.51 -12.29 -5.63
CA GLU A 123 -5.81 -13.25 -4.77
C GLU A 123 -5.69 -12.78 -3.31
N GLY A 124 -6.23 -11.60 -2.99
CA GLY A 124 -6.21 -11.04 -1.63
C GLY A 124 -4.95 -10.28 -1.25
N TYR A 125 -4.04 -10.02 -2.20
CA TYR A 125 -2.85 -9.20 -1.98
C TYR A 125 -3.18 -7.71 -1.83
N GLY A 126 -2.22 -6.96 -1.28
CA GLY A 126 -2.24 -5.50 -1.28
C GLY A 126 -3.24 -4.85 -0.33
N ARG A 127 -3.78 -5.54 0.67
CA ARG A 127 -4.71 -4.94 1.63
C ARG A 127 -3.99 -3.95 2.54
N VAL A 128 -4.60 -2.78 2.72
CA VAL A 128 -4.01 -1.70 3.51
C VAL A 128 -4.85 -1.27 4.70
N VAL A 129 -4.17 -0.73 5.72
CA VAL A 129 -4.80 -0.04 6.85
C VAL A 129 -4.13 1.33 7.02
N PRO A 130 -4.90 2.43 7.06
CA PRO A 130 -4.36 3.77 7.29
C PRO A 130 -4.16 4.06 8.78
N GLY A 131 -3.24 4.97 9.07
CA GLY A 131 -3.09 5.66 10.35
C GLY A 131 -2.46 7.02 10.15
N VAL A 132 -2.49 7.87 11.19
CA VAL A 132 -1.82 9.18 11.17
C VAL A 132 -0.38 9.07 11.66
N TRP A 133 0.49 9.98 11.21
CA TRP A 133 1.80 10.22 11.80
C TRP A 133 2.08 11.73 11.90
N ASN A 134 2.98 12.11 12.81
CA ASN A 134 3.36 13.50 13.03
C ASN A 134 4.83 13.70 12.63
N PRO A 135 5.15 14.56 11.63
CA PRO A 135 6.53 14.83 11.24
C PRO A 135 7.31 15.64 12.29
N ALA A 136 6.63 16.33 13.21
CA ALA A 136 7.27 17.29 14.12
C ALA A 136 7.82 16.70 15.43
N GLU A 137 7.60 15.41 15.73
CA GLU A 137 8.00 14.80 17.01
C GLU A 137 9.47 14.31 17.05
N GLY A 138 10.26 14.52 15.98
CA GLY A 138 11.65 14.06 15.87
C GLY A 138 12.74 15.09 16.19
N GLY A 139 12.40 16.24 16.79
CA GLY A 139 13.32 17.37 17.01
C GLY A 139 13.63 17.66 18.49
N GLY A 140 13.65 16.64 19.35
CA GLY A 140 14.14 16.75 20.72
C GLY A 140 15.63 16.40 20.77
N ASN A 141 16.45 17.37 21.18
CA ASN A 141 17.90 17.29 21.30
C ASN A 141 18.39 16.12 22.18
N ASP A 142 19.12 15.18 21.58
CA ASP A 142 20.13 14.35 22.24
C ASP A 142 21.54 14.80 21.79
#